data_AF-A0A699VGD4-F1
#
_entry.id   AF-A0A699VGD4-F1
#
_cell.length_a   1.000
_cell.length_b   1.000
_cell.length_c   1.000
_cell.angle_alpha   90.00
_cell.angle_beta   90.00
_cell.angle_gamma   90.00
#
_symmetry.space_group_name_H-M   'P 1'
#
loop_
_entity.id
_entity.type
_entity.pdbx_description
1 polymer ?
#
loop_
_entity_poly.entity_id
_entity_poly.type
_entity_poly.pdbx_seq_one_letter_code
_entity_poly.pdbx_strand_id
1 'polypeptide(L)'
;MLRACVIDFGKGWVNHFPLVEFSYNNSYHASIKAAPFEALYGRKCRSPICWNEVGEFHLTGPEIVQETTKKIVQIMQRIQAA
;
A
#
# COMPACT_ATOMS: atom_id res chain seq x y z
N MET A 1 -3.10 5.50 9.22
CA MET A 1 -3.89 4.55 8.41
C MET A 1 -5.35 4.48 8.85
N LEU A 2 -5.68 3.89 10.02
CA LEU A 2 -7.08 3.65 10.38
C LEU A 2 -7.98 4.90 10.33
N ARG A 3 -7.51 6.02 10.89
CA ARG A 3 -8.22 7.30 10.88
C ARG A 3 -8.49 7.82 9.46
N ALA A 4 -7.50 7.71 8.56
CA ALA A 4 -7.66 8.10 7.16
C ALA A 4 -8.71 7.21 6.48
N CYS A 5 -8.66 5.90 6.69
CA CYS A 5 -9.63 4.98 6.12
C CYS A 5 -11.07 5.24 6.60
N VAL A 6 -11.25 5.62 7.87
CA VAL A 6 -12.57 6.01 8.39
C VAL A 6 -13.08 7.29 7.71
N ILE A 7 -12.20 8.26 7.43
CA ILE A 7 -12.56 9.51 6.76
C ILE A 7 -12.90 9.26 5.28
N ASP A 8 -12.06 8.51 4.57
CA ASP A 8 -12.18 8.32 3.11
C ASP A 8 -13.34 7.37 2.74
N PHE A 9 -13.53 6.28 3.50
CA PHE A 9 -14.54 5.28 3.19
C PHE A 9 -15.86 5.48 3.95
N GLY A 10 -15.92 6.44 4.89
CA GLY A 10 -17.11 6.74 5.67
C GLY A 10 -17.73 5.47 6.26
N LYS A 11 -19.06 5.30 6.15
CA LYS A 11 -19.78 4.11 6.66
C LYS A 11 -19.31 2.77 6.07
N GLY A 12 -18.60 2.77 4.94
CA GLY A 12 -18.07 1.58 4.29
C GLY A 12 -16.67 1.16 4.76
N TRP A 13 -16.08 1.84 5.75
CA TRP A 13 -14.72 1.58 6.22
C TRP A 13 -14.51 0.14 6.72
N VAL A 14 -15.55 -0.47 7.31
CA VAL A 14 -15.49 -1.85 7.84
C VAL A 14 -15.20 -2.86 6.72
N ASN A 15 -15.77 -2.65 5.53
CA ASN A 15 -15.53 -3.52 4.37
C ASN A 15 -14.07 -3.45 3.88
N HIS A 16 -13.36 -2.36 4.21
CA HIS A 16 -11.98 -2.14 3.83
C HIS A 16 -11.01 -2.50 4.97
N PHE A 17 -11.51 -2.83 6.15
CA PHE A 17 -10.70 -3.13 7.33
C PHE A 17 -9.64 -4.22 7.08
N PRO A 18 -9.93 -5.33 6.36
CA PRO A 18 -8.90 -6.33 6.04
C PRO A 18 -7.73 -5.75 5.24
N LEU A 19 -7.99 -4.81 4.32
CA LEU A 19 -6.94 -4.16 3.52
C LEU A 19 -6.12 -3.18 4.37
N VAL A 20 -6.75 -2.50 5.32
CA VAL A 20 -6.07 -1.60 6.25
C VAL A 20 -5.19 -2.39 7.22
N GLU A 21 -5.68 -3.49 7.76
CA GLU A 21 -4.89 -4.38 8.61
C GLU A 21 -3.72 -4.99 7.83
N PHE A 22 -3.98 -5.48 6.61
CA PHE A 22 -2.95 -6.01 5.74
C PHE A 22 -1.85 -4.98 5.47
N SER A 23 -2.22 -3.78 5.04
CA SER A 23 -1.25 -2.73 4.74
C SER A 23 -0.47 -2.27 5.97
N TYR A 24 -1.08 -2.23 7.15
CA TYR A 24 -0.39 -1.88 8.40
C TYR A 24 0.64 -2.96 8.79
N ASN A 25 0.24 -4.23 8.76
CA ASN A 25 1.12 -5.33 9.17
C ASN A 25 2.31 -5.56 8.23
N ASN A 26 2.19 -5.13 6.97
CA ASN A 26 3.24 -5.33 5.95
C ASN A 26 4.06 -4.07 5.66
N SER A 27 3.71 -2.92 6.23
CA SER A 27 4.47 -1.67 6.06
C SER A 27 5.65 -1.58 7.02
N TYR A 28 6.73 -0.93 6.59
CA TYR A 28 7.90 -0.69 7.43
C TYR A 28 7.57 0.23 8.61
N HIS A 29 7.89 -0.21 9.82
CA HIS A 29 7.71 0.57 11.04
C HIS A 29 9.06 0.95 11.63
N ALA A 30 9.35 2.26 11.66
CA ALA A 30 10.64 2.79 12.11
C ALA A 30 10.98 2.43 13.58
N SER A 31 9.97 2.29 14.44
CA SER A 31 10.17 1.94 15.86
C SER A 31 10.73 0.54 16.07
N ILE A 32 10.36 -0.41 15.20
CA ILE A 32 10.83 -1.81 15.24
C ILE A 32 11.84 -2.11 14.12
N LYS A 33 12.13 -1.12 13.26
CA LYS A 33 13.02 -1.20 12.10
C LYS A 33 12.70 -2.34 11.12
N ALA A 34 11.44 -2.77 11.06
CA ALA A 34 10.95 -3.84 10.21
C ALA A 34 9.43 -3.69 10.00
N ALA A 35 8.83 -4.45 9.09
CA ALA A 35 7.38 -4.62 9.12
C ALA A 35 6.96 -5.56 10.27
N PRO A 36 5.80 -5.34 10.93
CA PRO A 36 5.29 -6.27 11.95
C PRO A 36 5.23 -7.72 11.49
N PHE A 37 4.82 -7.97 10.24
CA PHE A 37 4.81 -9.30 9.64
C PHE A 37 6.21 -9.91 9.54
N GLU A 38 7.21 -9.12 9.11
CA GLU A 38 8.60 -9.58 9.03
C GLU A 38 9.16 -9.89 10.42
N ALA A 39 8.87 -9.06 11.41
CA ALA A 39 9.30 -9.27 12.79
C ALA A 39 8.70 -10.55 13.40
N LEU A 40 7.45 -10.89 13.04
CA LEU A 40 6.77 -12.06 13.56
C LEU A 40 7.18 -13.35 12.85
N TYR A 41 7.31 -13.33 11.53
CA TYR A 41 7.52 -14.54 10.72
C TYR A 41 8.94 -14.69 10.17
N GLY A 42 9.81 -13.71 10.37
CA GLY A 42 11.18 -13.71 9.86
C GLY A 42 11.29 -13.64 8.34
N ARG A 43 10.21 -13.28 7.63
CA ARG A 43 10.17 -13.21 6.16
C ARG A 43 9.25 -12.09 5.67
N LYS A 44 9.54 -11.55 4.49
CA LYS A 44 8.64 -10.61 3.81
C LYS A 44 7.34 -11.31 3.40
N CYS A 45 6.23 -10.57 3.40
CA CYS A 45 4.97 -11.07 2.88
C CYS A 45 5.06 -11.32 1.37
N ARG A 46 4.45 -12.41 0.90
CA ARG A 46 4.37 -12.77 -0.52
C ARG A 46 2.93 -12.66 -0.98
N SER A 47 2.46 -11.43 -1.10
CA SER A 47 1.14 -11.11 -1.65
C SER A 47 1.31 -10.37 -2.97
N PRO A 48 0.41 -10.56 -3.96
CA PRO A 48 0.33 -9.69 -5.14
C PRO A 48 0.08 -8.21 -4.81
N ILE A 49 -0.23 -7.89 -3.55
CA ILE A 49 -0.45 -6.54 -3.04
C ILE A 49 0.73 -6.12 -2.13
N CYS A 50 1.79 -6.94 -2.02
CA CYS A 50 2.94 -6.60 -1.20
C CYS A 50 3.73 -5.47 -1.87
N TRP A 51 3.52 -4.26 -1.36
CA TRP A 51 4.36 -3.10 -1.61
C TRP A 51 5.72 -3.33 -0.95
N ASN A 52 6.53 -4.20 -1.55
CA ASN A 52 7.96 -4.09 -1.39
C ASN A 52 8.44 -3.18 -2.51
N GLU A 53 8.97 -2.03 -2.09
CA GLU A 53 9.98 -1.23 -2.78
C GLU A 53 9.74 -1.02 -4.28
N VAL A 54 9.59 0.26 -4.68
CA VAL A 54 9.76 0.72 -6.06
C VAL A 54 10.97 0.00 -6.69
N GLY A 55 10.75 -1.10 -7.40
CA GLY A 55 11.86 -1.95 -7.85
C GLY A 55 11.58 -3.43 -8.10
N GLU A 56 10.64 -4.10 -7.42
CA GLU A 56 10.49 -5.56 -7.62
C GLU A 56 9.05 -6.07 -7.57
N PHE A 57 8.15 -5.37 -8.25
CA PHE A 57 6.88 -5.96 -8.65
C PHE A 57 6.97 -6.44 -10.12
N HIS A 58 7.25 -7.72 -10.34
CA HIS A 58 6.99 -8.37 -11.63
C HIS A 58 5.47 -8.56 -11.78
N LEU A 59 4.76 -7.49 -12.13
CA LEU A 59 3.34 -7.51 -12.50
C LEU A 59 3.38 -7.79 -13.97
N THR A 60 3.21 -9.05 -14.29
CA THR A 60 3.09 -9.60 -15.64
C THR A 60 1.92 -8.88 -16.34
N GLY A 61 2.21 -7.79 -17.05
CA GLY A 61 1.22 -7.04 -17.85
C GLY A 61 1.65 -5.60 -18.19
N PRO A 62 1.98 -5.28 -19.46
CA PRO A 62 2.33 -3.93 -19.89
C PRO A 62 1.19 -2.91 -19.68
N GLU A 63 -0.08 -3.31 -19.81
CA GLU A 63 -1.22 -2.40 -19.61
C GLU A 63 -1.34 -1.89 -18.17
N ILE A 64 -1.16 -2.76 -17.17
CA ILE A 64 -1.36 -2.40 -15.75
C ILE A 64 -0.26 -1.44 -15.28
N VAL A 65 0.97 -1.65 -15.75
CA VAL A 65 2.10 -0.73 -15.47
C VAL A 65 1.83 0.65 -16.08
N GLN A 66 1.34 0.71 -17.32
CA GLN A 66 1.01 1.98 -17.97
C GLN A 66 -0.15 2.71 -17.29
N GLU A 67 -1.21 1.99 -16.91
CA GLU A 67 -2.36 2.59 -16.24
C GLU A 67 -1.98 3.14 -14.86
N THR A 68 -1.18 2.38 -14.11
CA THR A 68 -0.71 2.79 -12.78
C THR A 68 0.22 4.00 -12.88
N THR A 69 1.13 4.02 -13.86
CA THR A 69 2.04 5.16 -14.11
C THR A 69 1.25 6.43 -14.44
N LYS A 70 0.21 6.34 -15.29
CA LYS A 70 -0.65 7.48 -15.62
C LYS A 70 -1.37 8.03 -14.38
N LYS A 71 -1.90 7.15 -13.51
CA LYS A 71 -2.57 7.57 -12.27
C LYS A 71 -1.60 8.24 -11.29
N ILE A 72 -0.36 7.75 -11.19
CA ILE A 72 0.68 8.36 -10.34
C ILE A 72 1.01 9.79 -10.80
N VAL A 73 1.19 10.01 -12.11
CA VAL A 73 1.46 11.35 -12.66
C VAL A 73 0.32 12.32 -12.35
N GLN A 74 -0.93 11.88 -12.47
CA GLN A 74 -2.09 12.72 -12.14
C GLN A 74 -2.16 13.10 -10.65
N ILE A 75 -1.81 12.17 -9.75
CA ILE A 75 -1.77 12.43 -8.31
C ILE A 75 -0.66 13.45 -8.00
N MET A 76 0.53 13.30 -8.59
CA MET A 76 1.64 14.25 -8.38
C MET A 76 1.29 15.67 -8.85
N GLN A 77 0.62 15.81 -10.01
CA GLN A 77 0.17 17.11 -10.51
C GLN A 77 -0.84 17.78 -9.58
N ARG A 78 -1.74 17.01 -8.97
CA ARG A 78 -2.73 17.55 -8.01
C ARG A 78 -2.08 17.98 -6.69
N ILE A 79 -1.02 17.31 -6.26
CA ILE A 79 -0.26 17.68 -5.06
C ILE A 79 0.57 18.96 -5.31
N GLN A 80 1.09 19.16 -6.52
CA GLN A 80 1.85 20.37 -6.86
C GLN A 80 0.99 21.62 -7.10
N ALA A 81 -0.30 21.44 -7.38
CA ALA A 81 -1.25 22.53 -7.61
C ALA A 81 -1.99 22.99 -6.34
N ALA A 82 -1.70 22.36 -5.19
CA ALA A 82 -2.20 22.73 -3.86
C ALA A 82 -1.11 23.43 -3.06
#